data_AF-A0A539EMG2-F1
#
_entry.id   AF-A0A539EMG2-F1
#
_cell.length_a   1.000
_cell.length_b   1.000
_cell.length_c   1.000
_cell.angle_alpha   90.00
_cell.angle_beta   90.00
_cell.angle_gamma   90.00
#
_symmetry.space_group_name_H-M   'P 1'
#
loop_
_entity.id
_entity.type
_entity.pdbx_description
1 polymer ?
#
loop_
_entity_poly.entity_id
_entity_poly.type
_entity_poly.pdbx_seq_one_letter_code
_entity_poly.pdbx_strand_id
1 'polypeptide(L)'
;ADILAAVRRDLGCILGASPEPTTARVYRWPDSNPQYDVGHRARVARLEARVKALPGLVLAGSSYKGVGIPDCVRSGRDAAMRILAGSAAEGAVL
;
A
#
# COMPACT_ATOMS: atom_id res chain seq x y z
N ALA A 1 11.02 -17.34 -19.25
CA ALA A 1 11.29 -16.38 -20.35
C ALA A 1 11.90 -15.13 -19.75
N ASP A 2 12.85 -14.51 -20.43
CA ASP A 2 13.44 -13.23 -20.02
C ASP A 2 12.40 -12.08 -20.13
N ILE A 3 12.33 -11.21 -19.12
CA ILE A 3 11.33 -10.12 -19.05
C ILE A 3 11.56 -9.11 -20.16
N LEU A 4 12.81 -8.77 -20.44
CA LEU A 4 13.12 -7.77 -21.46
C LEU A 4 12.72 -8.28 -22.86
N ALA A 5 13.02 -9.54 -23.15
CA ALA A 5 12.60 -10.18 -24.40
C ALA A 5 11.07 -10.22 -24.57
N ALA A 6 10.30 -10.45 -23.50
CA ALA A 6 8.84 -10.43 -23.54
C ALA A 6 8.29 -9.02 -23.85
N VAL A 7 8.73 -8.01 -23.11
CA VAL A 7 8.32 -6.61 -23.31
C VAL A 7 8.65 -6.14 -24.72
N ARG A 8 9.83 -6.46 -25.24
CA ARG A 8 10.24 -6.09 -26.60
C ARG A 8 9.35 -6.71 -27.68
N ARG A 9 8.92 -7.95 -27.48
CA ARG A 9 7.99 -8.62 -28.39
C ARG A 9 6.65 -7.90 -28.41
N ASP A 10 6.09 -7.62 -27.24
CA ASP A 10 4.80 -6.93 -27.11
C ASP A 10 4.85 -5.52 -27.71
N LEU A 11 5.92 -4.77 -27.45
CA LEU A 11 6.13 -3.46 -28.07
C LEU A 11 6.24 -3.54 -29.60
N GLY A 12 6.89 -4.58 -30.14
CA GLY A 12 6.93 -4.81 -31.58
C GLY A 12 5.55 -5.07 -32.18
N CYS A 13 4.71 -5.84 -31.48
CA CYS A 13 3.33 -6.07 -31.89
C CYS A 13 2.46 -4.81 -31.83
N ILE A 14 2.65 -3.96 -30.82
CA ILE A 14 1.83 -2.75 -30.60
C ILE A 14 2.28 -1.58 -31.49
N LEU A 15 3.58 -1.37 -31.62
CA LEU A 15 4.17 -0.19 -32.27
C LEU A 15 4.68 -0.47 -33.68
N GLY A 16 4.67 -1.74 -34.13
CA GLY A 16 5.18 -2.16 -35.44
C GLY A 16 6.72 -2.17 -35.55
N ALA A 17 7.44 -1.76 -34.50
CA ALA A 17 8.89 -1.79 -34.43
C ALA A 17 9.34 -1.99 -32.98
N SER A 18 10.49 -2.65 -32.80
CA SER A 18 11.12 -2.87 -31.49
C SER A 18 12.63 -2.74 -31.59
N PRO A 19 13.15 -1.52 -31.78
CA PRO A 19 14.59 -1.29 -31.86
C PRO A 19 15.26 -1.68 -30.54
N GLU A 20 16.57 -1.92 -30.59
CA GLU A 20 17.35 -2.24 -29.39
C GLU A 20 17.34 -1.03 -28.43
N PRO A 21 16.96 -1.20 -27.14
CA PRO A 21 16.92 -0.10 -26.19
C PRO A 21 18.34 0.41 -25.88
N THR A 22 18.53 1.73 -25.87
CA THR A 22 19.77 2.37 -25.39
C THR A 22 19.97 2.17 -23.88
N THR A 23 18.90 1.96 -23.14
CA THR A 23 18.92 1.63 -21.70
C THR A 23 17.72 0.79 -21.35
N ALA A 24 17.94 -0.26 -20.56
CA ALA A 24 16.88 -1.08 -19.99
C ALA A 24 17.18 -1.35 -18.52
N ARG A 25 16.13 -1.42 -17.70
CA ARG A 25 16.24 -1.81 -16.30
C ARG A 25 14.99 -2.55 -15.85
N VAL A 26 15.19 -3.67 -15.19
CA VAL A 26 14.11 -4.50 -14.66
C VAL A 26 14.14 -4.42 -13.15
N TYR A 27 13.03 -3.97 -12.57
CA TYR A 27 12.79 -4.02 -11.13
C TYR A 27 11.74 -5.07 -10.84
N ARG A 28 11.93 -5.82 -9.75
CA ARG A 28 10.99 -6.83 -9.27
C ARG A 28 10.48 -6.40 -7.90
N TRP A 29 9.16 -6.36 -7.77
CA TRP A 29 8.49 -5.90 -6.56
C TRP A 29 7.61 -7.04 -6.02
N PRO A 30 8.20 -8.03 -5.32
CA PRO A 30 7.41 -9.09 -4.70
C PRO A 30 6.50 -8.47 -3.63
N ASP A 31 5.25 -8.93 -3.58
CA ASP A 31 4.25 -8.55 -2.57
C ASP A 31 4.01 -7.04 -2.42
N SER A 32 4.26 -6.26 -3.47
CA SER A 32 4.22 -4.79 -3.39
C SER A 32 2.84 -4.17 -3.63
N ASN A 33 1.89 -4.94 -4.16
CA ASN A 33 0.55 -4.46 -4.47
C ASN A 33 -0.50 -5.25 -3.67
N PRO A 34 -1.02 -4.70 -2.56
CA PRO A 34 -2.06 -5.35 -1.78
C PRO A 34 -3.29 -5.70 -2.65
N GLN A 35 -3.69 -6.97 -2.62
CA GLN A 35 -4.90 -7.43 -3.30
C GLN A 35 -6.07 -7.47 -2.32
N TYR A 36 -7.14 -6.76 -2.65
CA TYR A 36 -8.33 -6.69 -1.82
C TYR A 36 -9.37 -7.69 -2.31
N ASP A 37 -9.22 -8.94 -1.89
CA ASP A 37 -10.18 -9.98 -2.23
C ASP A 37 -11.55 -9.74 -1.58
N VAL A 38 -12.55 -10.52 -2.04
CA VAL A 38 -13.85 -10.59 -1.39
C VAL A 38 -13.68 -10.82 0.12
N GLY A 39 -14.42 -10.05 0.92
CA GLY A 39 -14.33 -10.06 2.37
C GLY A 39 -13.21 -9.18 2.97
N HIS A 40 -12.39 -8.50 2.17
CA HIS A 40 -11.34 -7.60 2.67
C HIS A 40 -11.85 -6.59 3.70
N ARG A 41 -12.94 -5.89 3.38
CA ARG A 41 -13.56 -4.92 4.31
C ARG A 41 -13.93 -5.53 5.66
N ALA A 42 -14.46 -6.75 5.67
CA ALA A 42 -14.80 -7.45 6.91
C ALA A 42 -13.55 -7.87 7.70
N ARG A 43 -12.48 -8.29 7.01
CA ARG A 43 -11.18 -8.59 7.65
C ARG A 43 -10.58 -7.33 8.29
N VAL A 44 -10.59 -6.20 7.58
CA VAL A 44 -10.11 -4.91 8.10
C VAL A 44 -10.94 -4.46 9.30
N ALA A 45 -12.28 -4.54 9.23
CA ALA A 45 -13.14 -4.18 10.36
C ALA A 45 -12.85 -5.02 11.61
N ARG A 46 -12.66 -6.34 11.45
CA ARG A 46 -12.25 -7.24 12.54
C ARG A 46 -10.88 -6.87 13.12
N LEU A 47 -9.94 -6.50 12.26
CA LEU A 47 -8.61 -6.07 12.68
C LEU A 47 -8.69 -4.76 13.49
N GLU A 48 -9.41 -3.76 12.98
CA GLU A 48 -9.63 -2.49 13.67
C GLU A 48 -10.32 -2.69 15.02
N ALA A 49 -11.29 -3.59 15.12
CA ALA A 49 -11.95 -3.93 16.38
C ALA A 49 -10.97 -4.50 17.41
N ARG A 50 -10.01 -5.34 16.99
CA ARG A 50 -8.97 -5.90 17.87
C ARG A 50 -7.95 -4.85 18.29
N VAL A 51 -7.55 -3.98 17.36
CA VAL A 51 -6.57 -2.92 17.63
C VAL A 51 -7.09 -1.91 18.67
N LYS A 52 -8.40 -1.68 18.75
CA LYS A 52 -8.98 -0.82 19.79
C LYS A 52 -8.64 -1.25 21.23
N ALA A 53 -8.35 -2.54 21.46
CA ALA A 53 -7.93 -3.04 22.76
C ALA A 53 -6.45 -2.80 23.08
N LEU A 54 -5.69 -2.19 22.17
CA LEU A 54 -4.25 -1.97 22.26
C LEU A 54 -3.97 -0.45 22.25
N PRO A 55 -3.86 0.20 23.42
CA PRO A 55 -3.55 1.63 23.51
C PRO A 55 -2.27 1.97 22.77
N GLY A 56 -2.26 3.11 22.06
CA GLY A 56 -1.11 3.57 21.28
C GLY A 56 -0.90 2.88 19.93
N LEU A 57 -1.66 1.84 19.59
CA LEU A 57 -1.57 1.19 18.28
C LEU A 57 -2.65 1.69 17.31
N VAL A 58 -2.23 2.17 16.14
CA VAL A 58 -3.14 2.57 15.05
C VAL A 58 -2.64 2.03 13.71
N LEU A 59 -3.57 1.53 12.90
CA LEU A 59 -3.29 0.97 11.58
C LEU A 59 -3.28 2.06 10.51
N ALA A 60 -2.28 2.04 9.62
CA ALA A 60 -2.20 2.96 8.50
C ALA A 60 -1.50 2.37 7.27
N GLY A 61 -1.90 2.84 6.08
CA GLY A 61 -1.26 2.52 4.80
C GLY A 61 -2.08 1.64 3.86
N SER A 62 -1.40 1.13 2.83
CA SER A 62 -2.01 0.51 1.64
C SER A 62 -2.69 -0.83 1.89
N SER A 63 -2.50 -1.44 3.06
CA SER A 63 -3.08 -2.75 3.37
C SER A 63 -4.54 -2.68 3.86
N TYR A 64 -5.08 -1.48 4.10
CA TYR A 64 -6.35 -1.33 4.82
C TYR A 64 -7.48 -0.77 3.95
N LYS A 65 -7.42 0.51 3.59
CA LYS A 65 -8.58 1.25 3.07
C LYS A 65 -8.37 1.89 1.69
N GLY A 66 -7.23 1.66 1.05
CA GLY A 66 -6.92 2.19 -0.27
C GLY A 66 -5.44 1.97 -0.59
N VAL A 67 -5.15 1.53 -1.82
CA VAL A 67 -3.77 1.29 -2.28
C VAL A 67 -3.11 2.54 -2.85
N GLY A 68 -3.90 3.58 -3.16
CA GLY A 68 -3.40 4.81 -3.75
C GLY A 68 -2.49 5.59 -2.79
N ILE A 69 -1.51 6.30 -3.36
CA ILE A 69 -0.65 7.19 -2.57
C ILE A 69 -1.47 8.21 -1.76
N PRO A 70 -2.51 8.88 -2.31
CA PRO A 70 -3.32 9.81 -1.52
C PRO A 70 -4.05 9.14 -0.35
N ASP A 71 -4.50 7.88 -0.51
CA ASP A 71 -5.17 7.13 0.55
C ASP A 71 -4.20 6.78 1.67
N CYS A 72 -2.98 6.34 1.31
CA CYS A 72 -1.93 6.05 2.28
C CYS A 72 -1.52 7.30 3.06
N VAL A 73 -1.37 8.44 2.39
CA VAL A 73 -1.04 9.72 3.02
C VAL A 73 -2.15 10.15 3.99
N ARG A 74 -3.42 10.07 3.56
CA ARG A 74 -4.56 10.38 4.43
C ARG A 74 -4.60 9.45 5.64
N SER A 75 -4.48 8.15 5.40
CA SER A 75 -4.46 7.13 6.45
C SER A 75 -3.34 7.36 7.47
N GLY A 76 -2.15 7.75 7.03
CA GLY A 76 -1.03 8.09 7.91
C GLY A 76 -1.32 9.33 8.76
N ARG A 77 -1.88 10.38 8.16
CA ARG A 77 -2.28 11.60 8.90
C ARG A 77 -3.34 11.30 9.95
N ASP A 78 -4.38 10.55 9.59
CA ASP A 78 -5.44 10.16 10.51
C ASP A 78 -4.90 9.33 11.68
N ALA A 79 -3.96 8.42 11.41
CA ALA A 79 -3.32 7.62 12.45
C ALA A 79 -2.46 8.48 13.40
N ALA A 80 -1.68 9.42 12.87
CA ALA A 80 -0.91 10.35 13.68
C ALA A 80 -1.81 11.19 14.59
N MET A 81 -2.91 11.74 14.06
CA MET A 81 -3.88 12.51 14.85
C MET A 81 -4.51 11.68 15.98
N ARG A 82 -4.83 10.41 15.72
CA ARG A 82 -5.38 9.51 16.74
C ARG A 82 -4.39 9.20 17.86
N ILE A 83 -3.11 9.00 17.53
CA ILE A 83 -2.05 8.79 18.53
C ILE A 83 -1.91 10.04 19.39
N LEU A 84 -1.79 11.23 18.78
CA LEU A 84 -1.66 12.49 19.50
C LEU A 84 -2.84 12.77 20.44
N ALA A 85 -4.06 12.48 19.99
CA ALA A 85 -5.26 12.64 20.82
C ALA A 85 -5.29 11.65 22.01
N GLY A 86 -4.78 10.43 21.83
CA GLY A 86 -4.67 9.45 22.91
C GLY A 86 -3.58 9.80 23.93
N SER A 87 -2.41 10.27 23.49
CA SER A 87 -1.31 10.67 24.36
C SER A 87 -1.62 11.90 25.22
N ALA A 88 -2.47 12.82 24.73
CA ALA A 88 -2.94 13.95 25.53
C ALA A 88 -3.80 13.54 26.73
N ALA A 89 -4.45 12.37 26.69
CA ALA A 89 -5.26 11.85 27.79
C ALA A 89 -4.42 11.22 28.91
N GLU A 90 -3.22 10.70 28.60
CA GLU A 90 -2.28 10.15 29.60
C GLU A 90 -1.49 11.26 30.32
N GLY A 91 -1.22 12.38 29.65
CA GLY A 91 -0.51 13.54 30.22
C GLY A 91 -1.33 14.42 31.18
N ALA A 92 -2.65 14.22 31.26
CA ALA A 92 -3.54 14.95 32.18
C ALA A 92 -3.74 14.22 33.53
N VAL A 93 -3.06 13.09 33.75
CA VAL A 93 -3.13 12.28 34.98
C VAL A 93 -1.86 12.44 35.85
N LEU A 94 -1.04 13.47 35.59
CA LEU A 94 0.08 13.88 36.44
C LEU A 94 -0.10 15.30 36.94
#